data_AF-A0A4Q2AP30-F1
#
_entry.id   AF-A0A4Q2AP30-F1
#
_cell.length_a   1.000
_cell.length_b   1.000
_cell.length_c   1.000
_cell.angle_alpha   90.00
_cell.angle_beta   90.00
_cell.angle_gamma   90.00
#
_symmetry.space_group_name_H-M   'P 1'
#
loop_
_entity.id
_entity.type
_entity.pdbx_description
1 polymer ?
#
loop_
_entity_poly.entity_id
_entity_poly.type
_entity_poly.pdbx_seq_one_letter_code
_entity_poly.pdbx_strand_id
1 'polypeptide(L)'
;MSNTLVNVTAKVEINAANKTISELKDYQSRNWAIGLNGDTLAPDGFLSFFTERNLPFSYYVRARGVSVGEPSAYQANIETLTHHIAAIRASETNAVNATIRDLELYKSKNWAIGLNGTTLQPDNFLPFFGTRSVPFEYYVRSGGVELGSSSAYDTDISNLKKYLGSL
;
A
#
# COMPACT_ATOMS: atom_id res chain seq x y z
N MET A 1 -3.26 4.42 -22.19
CA MET A 1 -2.23 3.48 -21.69
C MET A 1 -2.68 3.04 -20.31
N SER A 2 -3.22 1.83 -20.19
CA SER A 2 -3.63 1.30 -18.90
C SER A 2 -2.36 0.97 -18.12
N ASN A 3 -2.07 1.78 -17.12
CA ASN A 3 -1.03 1.48 -16.15
C ASN A 3 -1.52 0.23 -15.41
N THR A 4 -0.94 -0.93 -15.70
CA THR A 4 -1.17 -2.14 -14.92
C THR A 4 -0.49 -1.89 -13.57
N LEU A 5 -1.14 -1.11 -12.72
CA LEU A 5 -0.86 -1.10 -11.30
C LEU A 5 -1.10 -2.54 -10.88
N VAL A 6 -0.01 -3.32 -10.77
CA VAL A 6 -0.02 -4.51 -9.93
C VAL A 6 -0.66 -4.01 -8.63
N ASN A 7 -1.80 -4.57 -8.25
CA ASN A 7 -2.57 -4.14 -7.09
C ASN A 7 -1.80 -4.56 -5.83
N VAL A 8 -0.64 -3.94 -5.63
CA VAL A 8 0.24 -4.12 -4.49
C VAL A 8 -0.47 -3.43 -3.34
N THR A 9 -0.77 -4.20 -2.30
CA THR A 9 -1.46 -3.65 -1.14
C THR A 9 -0.60 -2.56 -0.49
N ALA A 10 -1.24 -1.56 0.12
CA ALA A 10 -0.54 -0.49 0.82
C ALA A 10 0.54 -1.03 1.78
N LYS A 11 0.25 -2.12 2.48
CA LYS A 11 1.19 -2.79 3.39
C LYS A 11 2.43 -3.34 2.68
N VAL A 12 2.26 -4.00 1.54
CA VAL A 12 3.40 -4.56 0.78
C VAL A 12 4.27 -3.43 0.25
N GLU A 13 3.66 -2.37 -0.29
CA GLU A 13 4.40 -1.24 -0.86
C GLU A 13 5.14 -0.43 0.22
N ILE A 14 4.52 -0.17 1.37
CA ILE A 14 5.16 0.48 2.52
C ILE A 14 6.36 -0.35 3.00
N ASN A 15 6.21 -1.67 3.10
CA ASN A 15 7.30 -2.56 3.50
C ASN A 15 8.44 -2.56 2.49
N ALA A 16 8.14 -2.58 1.19
CA ALA A 16 9.14 -2.51 0.14
C ALA A 16 9.93 -1.19 0.20
N ALA A 17 9.24 -0.06 0.33
CA ALA A 17 9.87 1.25 0.46
C ALA A 17 10.73 1.37 1.74
N ASN A 18 10.25 0.87 2.88
CA ASN A 18 11.02 0.83 4.12
C ASN A 18 12.30 -0.02 3.98
N LYS A 19 12.20 -1.18 3.32
CA LYS A 19 13.36 -2.02 3.03
C LYS A 19 14.39 -1.29 2.16
N THR A 20 13.94 -0.62 1.09
CA THR A 20 14.79 0.19 0.22
C THR A 20 15.45 1.34 0.99
N ILE A 21 14.75 2.00 1.92
CA ILE A 21 15.33 3.01 2.82
C ILE A 21 16.45 2.40 3.68
N SER A 22 16.23 1.21 4.27
CA SER A 22 17.25 0.52 5.06
C SER A 22 18.48 0.17 4.22
N GLU A 23 18.29 -0.30 2.98
CA GLU A 23 19.38 -0.60 2.04
C GLU A 23 20.14 0.67 1.63
N LEU A 24 19.45 1.78 1.36
CA LEU A 24 20.08 3.08 1.09
C LEU A 24 20.95 3.56 2.26
N LYS A 25 20.49 3.36 3.51
CA LYS A 25 21.27 3.71 4.70
C LYS A 25 22.51 2.84 4.87
N ASP A 26 22.42 1.53 4.58
CA ASP A 26 23.59 0.64 4.58
C ASP A 26 24.61 1.08 3.51
N TYR A 27 24.15 1.37 2.29
CA TYR A 27 25.00 1.87 1.21
C TYR A 27 25.66 3.21 1.55
N GLN A 28 24.89 4.12 2.16
CA GLN A 28 25.41 5.41 2.64
C GLN A 28 26.55 5.21 3.65
N SER A 29 26.39 4.29 4.60
CA SER A 29 27.41 4.02 5.63
C SER A 29 28.73 3.49 5.05
N ARG A 30 28.66 2.85 3.87
CA ARG A 30 29.80 2.29 3.14
C ARG A 30 30.30 3.21 2.01
N ASN A 31 29.64 4.35 1.82
CA ASN A 31 29.89 5.29 0.73
C ASN A 31 29.89 4.60 -0.66
N TRP A 32 28.97 3.65 -0.87
CA TRP A 32 28.86 2.93 -2.14
C TRP A 32 28.21 3.78 -3.23
N ALA A 33 28.28 3.35 -4.49
CA ALA A 33 27.54 4.02 -5.55
C ALA A 33 26.07 3.58 -5.54
N ILE A 34 25.15 4.47 -5.94
CA ILE A 34 23.74 4.19 -6.17
C ILE A 34 23.27 4.79 -7.50
N GLY A 35 22.35 4.09 -8.15
CA GLY A 35 21.78 4.41 -9.46
C GLY A 35 22.36 3.59 -10.59
N LEU A 36 23.70 3.44 -10.62
CA LEU A 36 24.42 2.65 -11.61
C LEU A 36 25.48 1.78 -10.93
N ASN A 37 25.59 0.53 -11.35
CA ASN A 37 26.63 -0.38 -10.90
C ASN A 37 28.02 0.12 -11.32
N GLY A 38 28.98 0.14 -10.40
CA GLY A 38 30.32 0.69 -10.64
C GLY A 38 31.13 -0.05 -11.72
N ASP A 39 30.86 -1.34 -11.95
CA ASP A 39 31.60 -2.17 -12.89
C ASP A 39 31.01 -2.18 -14.31
N THR A 40 29.68 -2.12 -14.41
CA THR A 40 28.93 -2.30 -15.67
C THR A 40 28.21 -1.05 -16.14
N LEU A 41 28.06 -0.04 -15.27
CA LEU A 41 27.19 1.13 -15.46
C LEU A 41 25.73 0.77 -15.79
N ALA A 42 25.30 -0.46 -15.49
CA ALA A 42 23.90 -0.87 -15.60
C ALA A 42 23.09 -0.29 -14.43
N PRO A 43 21.80 0.07 -14.63
CA PRO A 43 20.88 0.42 -13.56
C PRO A 43 20.94 -0.57 -12.40
N ASP A 44 21.01 -0.06 -11.17
CA ASP A 44 20.94 -0.90 -9.98
C ASP A 44 19.49 -1.12 -9.52
N GLY A 45 19.35 -1.86 -8.42
CA GLY A 45 18.04 -2.14 -7.80
C GLY A 45 17.35 -0.88 -7.30
N PHE A 46 18.09 0.15 -6.86
CA PHE A 46 17.51 1.40 -6.40
C PHE A 46 16.88 2.18 -7.55
N LEU A 47 17.62 2.39 -8.65
CA LEU A 47 17.09 3.09 -9.80
C LEU A 47 15.88 2.38 -10.39
N SER A 48 15.92 1.05 -10.47
CA SER A 48 14.80 0.25 -10.96
C SER A 48 13.57 0.43 -10.05
N PHE A 49 13.74 0.33 -8.73
CA PHE A 49 12.67 0.49 -7.74
C PHE A 49 11.95 1.84 -7.87
N PHE A 50 12.71 2.93 -8.00
CA PHE A 50 12.17 4.28 -8.15
C PHE A 50 11.50 4.49 -9.51
N THR A 51 12.10 3.98 -10.59
CA THR A 51 11.59 4.13 -11.95
C THR A 51 10.25 3.41 -12.13
N GLU A 52 10.12 2.18 -11.63
CA GLU A 52 8.87 1.41 -11.67
C GLU A 52 7.71 2.12 -10.94
N ARG A 53 8.04 2.97 -9.96
CA ARG A 53 7.08 3.76 -9.17
C ARG A 53 6.93 5.19 -9.66
N ASN A 54 7.62 5.56 -10.75
CA ASN A 54 7.68 6.91 -11.28
C ASN A 54 8.07 7.95 -10.21
N LEU A 55 9.03 7.59 -9.35
CA LEU A 55 9.57 8.45 -8.30
C LEU A 55 10.87 9.14 -8.76
N PRO A 56 11.12 10.40 -8.35
CA PRO A 56 12.37 11.07 -8.63
C PRO A 56 13.55 10.36 -7.95
N PHE A 57 14.66 10.21 -8.66
CA PHE A 57 15.86 9.55 -8.15
C PHE A 57 17.09 10.45 -8.29
N SER A 58 17.85 10.58 -7.20
CA SER A 58 19.14 11.27 -7.14
C SER A 58 20.28 10.25 -7.27
N TYR A 59 21.15 10.44 -8.26
CA TYR A 59 22.28 9.55 -8.52
C TYR A 59 23.47 9.89 -7.61
N TYR A 60 24.23 8.87 -7.22
CA TYR A 60 25.56 9.02 -6.65
C TYR A 60 26.47 7.93 -7.21
N VAL A 61 27.27 8.29 -8.21
CA VAL A 61 28.12 7.34 -8.94
C VAL A 61 29.58 7.74 -8.78
N ARG A 62 30.43 6.77 -8.48
CA ARG A 62 31.88 6.90 -8.38
C ARG A 62 32.54 5.69 -9.05
N ALA A 63 32.83 5.79 -10.36
CA ALA A 63 33.43 4.68 -11.10
C ALA A 63 34.17 5.12 -12.37
N ARG A 64 35.32 4.49 -12.67
CA ARG A 64 36.04 4.60 -13.97
C ARG A 64 36.18 6.02 -14.54
N GLY A 65 36.54 6.99 -13.70
CA GLY A 65 36.71 8.39 -14.12
C GLY A 65 35.40 9.18 -14.27
N VAL A 66 34.25 8.56 -13.99
CA VAL A 66 32.92 9.19 -13.94
C VAL A 66 32.55 9.44 -12.48
N SER A 67 32.21 10.69 -12.19
CA SER A 67 31.67 11.14 -10.91
C SER A 67 30.38 11.89 -11.17
N VAL A 68 29.26 11.39 -10.64
CA VAL A 68 27.94 12.01 -10.80
C VAL A 68 27.31 12.16 -9.42
N GLY A 69 26.76 13.34 -9.16
CA GLY A 69 26.04 13.66 -7.93
C GLY A 69 26.92 13.73 -6.69
N GLU A 70 26.28 13.99 -5.56
CA GLU A 70 26.90 14.19 -4.25
C GLU A 70 26.36 13.19 -3.22
N PRO A 71 27.07 12.93 -2.10
CA PRO A 71 26.58 12.05 -1.04
C PRO A 71 25.21 12.45 -0.46
N SER A 72 24.75 13.69 -0.66
CA SER A 72 23.38 14.12 -0.31
C SER A 72 22.28 13.39 -1.10
N ALA A 73 22.62 12.72 -2.21
CA ALA A 73 21.68 11.91 -2.99
C ALA A 73 20.98 10.82 -2.15
N TYR A 74 21.70 10.23 -1.19
CA TYR A 74 21.13 9.27 -0.25
C TYR A 74 19.96 9.86 0.52
N GLN A 75 20.15 11.04 1.11
CA GLN A 75 19.14 11.72 1.90
C GLN A 75 17.94 12.12 1.02
N ALA A 76 18.18 12.65 -0.19
CA ALA A 76 17.12 13.01 -1.12
C ALA A 76 16.25 11.81 -1.54
N ASN A 77 16.88 10.65 -1.77
CA ASN A 77 16.17 9.41 -2.10
C ASN A 77 15.37 8.88 -0.90
N ILE A 78 15.94 8.92 0.31
CA ILE A 78 15.24 8.54 1.55
C ILE A 78 14.02 9.44 1.81
N GLU A 79 14.15 10.75 1.61
CA GLU A 79 13.04 11.70 1.73
C GLU A 79 11.94 11.42 0.72
N THR A 80 12.31 11.15 -0.53
CA THR A 80 11.36 10.77 -1.58
C THR A 80 10.55 9.53 -1.17
N LEU A 81 11.20 8.47 -0.69
CA LEU A 81 10.52 7.27 -0.22
C LEU A 81 9.67 7.52 1.03
N THR A 82 10.14 8.37 1.94
CA THR A 82 9.40 8.75 3.15
C THR A 82 8.09 9.47 2.80
N HIS A 83 8.15 10.42 1.85
CA HIS A 83 6.96 11.11 1.34
C HIS A 83 6.01 10.15 0.60
N HIS A 84 6.56 9.23 -0.20
CA HIS A 84 5.77 8.20 -0.88
C HIS A 84 5.00 7.31 0.10
N ILE A 85 5.66 6.82 1.16
CA ILE A 85 5.03 6.06 2.24
C ILE A 85 3.91 6.87 2.91
N ALA A 86 4.16 8.15 3.22
CA ALA A 86 3.15 9.00 3.84
C ALA A 86 1.92 9.19 2.94
N ALA A 87 2.12 9.37 1.64
CA ALA A 87 1.02 9.49 0.67
C ALA A 87 0.18 8.20 0.58
N ILE A 88 0.82 7.03 0.57
CA ILE A 88 0.12 5.74 0.59
C ILE A 88 -0.70 5.60 1.87
N ARG A 89 -0.10 5.86 3.04
CA ARG A 89 -0.80 5.81 4.33
C ARG A 89 -2.02 6.73 4.36
N ALA A 90 -1.89 7.96 3.85
CA ALA A 90 -2.99 8.92 3.82
C ALA A 90 -4.13 8.45 2.90
N SER A 91 -3.81 7.99 1.69
CA SER A 91 -4.79 7.46 0.74
C SER A 91 -5.55 6.26 1.31
N GLU A 92 -4.81 5.32 1.89
CA GLU A 92 -5.36 4.09 2.46
C GLU A 92 -6.23 4.38 3.70
N THR A 93 -5.79 5.30 4.56
CA THR A 93 -6.58 5.79 5.70
C THR A 93 -7.90 6.38 5.25
N ASN A 94 -7.91 7.19 4.19
CA ASN A 94 -9.13 7.78 3.66
C ASN A 94 -10.09 6.72 3.10
N ALA A 95 -9.57 5.74 2.37
CA ALA A 95 -10.37 4.65 1.80
C ALA A 95 -11.01 3.77 2.88
N VAL A 96 -10.25 3.41 3.93
CA VAL A 96 -10.77 2.63 5.05
C VAL A 96 -11.79 3.43 5.85
N ASN A 97 -11.53 4.71 6.14
CA ASN A 97 -12.48 5.55 6.86
C ASN A 97 -13.77 5.82 6.07
N ALA A 98 -13.71 5.84 4.73
CA ALA A 98 -14.91 5.86 3.90
C ALA A 98 -15.71 4.57 4.06
N THR A 99 -15.05 3.43 3.96
CA THR A 99 -15.68 2.10 4.10
C THR A 99 -16.30 1.90 5.49
N ILE A 100 -15.64 2.36 6.56
CA ILE A 100 -16.20 2.34 7.93
C ILE A 100 -17.49 3.17 7.99
N ARG A 101 -17.52 4.36 7.38
CA ARG A 101 -18.74 5.19 7.35
C ARG A 101 -19.88 4.50 6.59
N ASP A 102 -19.58 3.79 5.51
CA ASP A 102 -20.56 3.00 4.77
C ASP A 102 -21.08 1.82 5.61
N LEU A 103 -20.21 1.11 6.34
CA LEU A 103 -20.63 0.04 7.26
C LEU A 103 -21.54 0.57 8.37
N GLU A 104 -21.24 1.73 8.96
CA GLU A 104 -22.09 2.38 9.97
C GLU A 104 -23.46 2.80 9.39
N LEU A 105 -23.48 3.29 8.15
CA LEU A 105 -24.73 3.58 7.45
C LEU A 105 -25.56 2.30 7.25
N TYR A 106 -24.94 1.23 6.75
CA TYR A 106 -25.60 -0.05 6.54
C TYR A 106 -26.12 -0.63 7.85
N LYS A 107 -25.34 -0.54 8.93
CA LYS A 107 -25.74 -0.91 10.29
C LYS A 107 -26.99 -0.15 10.74
N SER A 108 -27.02 1.17 10.54
CA SER A 108 -28.16 2.02 10.92
C SER A 108 -29.46 1.68 10.16
N LYS A 109 -29.33 1.06 8.97
CA LYS A 109 -30.44 0.64 8.11
C LYS A 109 -30.72 -0.85 8.20
N ASN A 110 -29.93 -1.61 8.96
CA ASN A 110 -29.96 -3.05 9.02
C ASN A 110 -29.93 -3.71 7.63
N TRP A 111 -29.08 -3.18 6.73
CA TRP A 111 -28.94 -3.71 5.37
C TRP A 111 -28.12 -5.02 5.36
N ALA A 112 -28.04 -5.68 4.21
CA ALA A 112 -27.15 -6.82 4.05
C ALA A 112 -25.74 -6.35 3.71
N ILE A 113 -24.72 -7.05 4.21
CA ILE A 113 -23.30 -6.89 3.84
C ILE A 113 -22.69 -8.23 3.42
N GLY A 114 -21.79 -8.18 2.46
CA GLY A 114 -21.15 -9.32 1.82
C GLY A 114 -21.91 -9.85 0.61
N LEU A 115 -23.24 -9.82 0.64
CA LEU A 115 -24.10 -10.11 -0.51
C LEU A 115 -25.22 -9.08 -0.58
N ASN A 116 -25.47 -8.53 -1.76
CA ASN A 116 -26.58 -7.64 -2.01
C ASN A 116 -27.91 -8.35 -1.68
N GLY A 117 -28.75 -7.71 -0.86
CA GLY A 117 -30.01 -8.29 -0.39
C GLY A 117 -31.04 -8.57 -1.50
N THR A 118 -30.87 -8.12 -2.73
CA THR A 118 -31.82 -8.38 -3.83
C THR A 118 -31.26 -9.33 -4.87
N THR A 119 -29.96 -9.21 -5.18
CA THR A 119 -29.32 -9.99 -6.26
C THR A 119 -28.45 -11.14 -5.75
N LEU A 120 -28.17 -11.18 -4.44
CA LEU A 120 -27.19 -12.09 -3.81
C LEU A 120 -25.80 -12.06 -4.48
N GLN A 121 -25.47 -10.99 -5.19
CA GLN A 121 -24.12 -10.76 -5.72
C GLN A 121 -23.23 -10.13 -4.65
N PRO A 122 -21.90 -10.40 -4.66
CA PRO A 122 -20.92 -9.68 -3.85
C PRO A 122 -21.14 -8.17 -3.90
N ASP A 123 -21.25 -7.54 -2.73
CA ASP A 123 -21.21 -6.09 -2.67
C ASP A 123 -19.76 -5.58 -2.73
N ASN A 124 -19.59 -4.26 -2.63
CA ASN A 124 -18.29 -3.62 -2.73
C ASN A 124 -17.41 -3.83 -1.46
N PHE A 125 -17.94 -4.35 -0.36
CA PHE A 125 -17.14 -4.61 0.85
C PHE A 125 -16.22 -5.81 0.65
N LEU A 126 -16.71 -6.90 0.05
CA LEU A 126 -15.90 -8.10 -0.17
C LEU A 126 -14.57 -7.86 -0.90
N PRO A 127 -14.54 -7.23 -2.09
CA PRO A 127 -13.27 -6.97 -2.77
C PRO A 127 -12.40 -5.98 -1.99
N PHE A 128 -13.00 -5.04 -1.23
CA PHE A 128 -12.27 -4.08 -0.41
C PHE A 128 -11.49 -4.78 0.72
N PHE A 129 -12.15 -5.67 1.47
CA PHE A 129 -11.54 -6.46 2.54
C PHE A 129 -10.57 -7.50 1.98
N GLY A 130 -10.96 -8.21 0.92
CA GLY A 130 -10.16 -9.24 0.27
C GLY A 130 -8.82 -8.73 -0.25
N THR A 131 -8.81 -7.57 -0.93
CA THR A 131 -7.56 -6.95 -1.41
C THR A 131 -6.57 -6.65 -0.28
N ARG A 132 -7.08 -6.38 0.93
CA ARG A 132 -6.27 -6.03 2.10
C ARG A 132 -5.95 -7.22 2.99
N SER A 133 -6.45 -8.41 2.64
CA SER A 133 -6.44 -9.60 3.48
C SER A 133 -6.99 -9.34 4.89
N VAL A 134 -8.01 -8.48 4.99
CA VAL A 134 -8.70 -8.16 6.25
C VAL A 134 -9.84 -9.17 6.43
N PRO A 135 -9.98 -9.82 7.60
CA PRO A 135 -11.11 -10.70 7.86
C PRO A 135 -12.43 -9.96 7.75
N PHE A 136 -13.42 -10.61 7.11
CA PHE A 136 -14.75 -10.06 6.84
C PHE A 136 -15.84 -11.02 7.33
N GLU A 137 -16.86 -10.51 8.00
CA GLU A 137 -18.04 -11.26 8.42
C GLU A 137 -19.27 -10.88 7.58
N TYR A 138 -20.01 -11.90 7.15
CA TYR A 138 -21.22 -11.69 6.36
C TYR A 138 -22.41 -11.40 7.28
N TYR A 139 -23.31 -10.54 6.81
CA TYR A 139 -24.65 -10.42 7.39
C TYR A 139 -25.68 -10.28 6.28
N VAL A 140 -26.47 -11.34 6.08
CA VAL A 140 -27.48 -11.42 5.01
C VAL A 140 -28.82 -11.84 5.61
N ARG A 141 -29.86 -11.12 5.22
CA ARG A 141 -31.26 -11.38 5.60
C ARG A 141 -32.15 -11.15 4.37
N SER A 142 -32.10 -12.05 3.39
CA SER A 142 -32.96 -11.92 2.21
C SER A 142 -33.19 -13.22 1.46
N GLY A 143 -34.34 -13.33 0.80
CA GLY A 143 -34.65 -14.41 -0.15
C GLY A 143 -34.67 -15.80 0.46
N GLY A 144 -34.91 -15.92 1.77
CA GLY A 144 -34.84 -17.20 2.50
C GLY A 144 -33.42 -17.61 2.90
N VAL A 145 -32.42 -16.76 2.65
CA VAL A 145 -31.03 -16.97 3.09
C VAL A 145 -30.76 -16.07 4.30
N GLU A 146 -30.39 -16.70 5.41
CA GLU A 146 -29.88 -16.05 6.60
C GLU A 146 -28.44 -16.48 6.84
N LEU A 147 -27.53 -15.51 6.86
CA LEU A 147 -26.11 -15.75 7.11
C LEU A 147 -25.60 -14.75 8.15
N GLY A 148 -24.85 -15.26 9.13
CA GLY A 148 -24.23 -14.46 10.19
C GLY A 148 -25.23 -13.70 11.07
N SER A 149 -24.73 -12.68 11.76
CA SER A 149 -25.48 -11.84 12.71
C SER A 149 -25.13 -10.37 12.54
N SER A 150 -25.97 -9.48 13.07
CA SER A 150 -25.74 -8.02 13.00
C SER A 150 -24.47 -7.55 13.73
N SER A 151 -23.82 -8.42 14.52
CA SER A 151 -22.49 -8.17 15.07
C SER A 151 -21.39 -8.05 14.00
N ALA A 152 -21.63 -8.56 12.79
CA ALA A 152 -20.67 -8.50 11.67
C ALA A 152 -20.19 -7.07 11.41
N TYR A 153 -21.10 -6.08 11.48
CA TYR A 153 -20.75 -4.66 11.36
C TYR A 153 -19.64 -4.23 12.33
N ASP A 154 -19.80 -4.56 13.62
CA ASP A 154 -18.85 -4.15 14.66
C ASP A 154 -17.53 -4.91 14.52
N THR A 155 -17.59 -6.19 14.17
CA THR A 155 -16.41 -7.01 13.87
C THR A 155 -15.61 -6.40 12.71
N ASP A 156 -16.26 -6.11 11.60
CA ASP A 156 -15.63 -5.62 10.38
C ASP A 156 -15.04 -4.22 10.56
N ILE A 157 -15.76 -3.32 11.24
CA ILE A 157 -15.24 -1.99 11.62
C ILE A 157 -14.00 -2.14 12.53
N SER A 158 -14.03 -3.06 13.50
CA SER A 158 -12.89 -3.33 14.37
C SER A 158 -11.69 -3.87 13.60
N ASN A 159 -11.91 -4.78 12.66
CA ASN A 159 -10.87 -5.35 11.80
C ASN A 159 -10.23 -4.27 10.91
N LEU A 160 -11.03 -3.38 10.32
CA LEU A 160 -10.53 -2.24 9.54
C LEU A 160 -9.69 -1.26 10.39
N LYS A 161 -10.10 -0.98 11.63
CA LYS A 161 -9.32 -0.14 12.56
C LYS A 161 -7.98 -0.80 12.93
N LYS A 162 -7.98 -2.10 13.20
CA LYS A 162 -6.75 -2.87 13.46
C LYS A 162 -5.82 -2.87 12.24
N TYR A 163 -6.37 -3.04 11.05
CA TYR A 163 -5.63 -2.96 9.80
C TYR A 163 -4.91 -1.61 9.66
N LEU A 164 -5.61 -0.49 9.84
CA LEU A 164 -5.00 0.84 9.82
C LEU A 164 -3.89 1.01 10.85
N GLY A 165 -4.08 0.49 12.07
CA GLY A 165 -3.04 0.51 13.11
C GLY A 165 -1.79 -0.33 12.77
N SER A 166 -1.88 -1.22 11.77
CA SER A 166 -0.78 -2.09 11.34
C SER A 166 -0.05 -1.61 10.09
N LEU A 167 -0.54 -0.54 9.45
CA LEU A 167 0.12 0.09 8.30
C LEU A 167 1.35 0.86 8.74
#